data_AF-E9HA10-F1
#
_entry.id   AF-E9HA10-F1
#
_cell.length_a   1.000
_cell.length_b   1.000
_cell.length_c   1.000
_cell.angle_alpha   90.00
_cell.angle_beta   90.00
_cell.angle_gamma   90.00
#
_symmetry.space_group_name_H-M   'P 1'
#
loop_
_entity.id
_entity.type
_entity.pdbx_description
1 polymer ?
#
loop_
_entity_poly.entity_id
_entity_poly.type
_entity_poly.pdbx_seq_one_letter_code
_entity_poly.pdbx_strand_id
1 'polypeptide(L)'
;MVIGTSVGESTMENQSAGIRGRGSTGANRAGSSRGSSGAYQAVRLASENVEPSEVIRCLEDDDLAQHLKENLGNVEYLELLIVALGGFCKKNGTSQFRESFVSIVKILAAQNVFQHVTSIIINIPISRAVNLPGKEERLKRLTAAVFYLATEILVMMPNLGCQCLEQNFFVDILSLKDMPSIKNLNVNDAFDVFEEGILQLQTAWGQHIPVEIKKDDRQLRMEEYRNDLALQDPPDNFRELNVMPNWEDVCLDVEPFLRPSIVKGVYPNVATYLDIQFRLLREDFFNPLRVGLLAYKIQSDRKHSRMRNPDNIRLYYGVQILEYDMHGDCYTSFSSRRMR
;
A
#
# COMPACT_ATOMS: atom_id res chain seq x y z
N MET A 1 92.18 55.97 28.69
CA MET A 1 93.31 55.16 28.24
C MET A 1 92.79 54.26 27.12
N VAL A 2 93.19 54.53 25.87
CA VAL A 2 93.29 53.62 24.68
C VAL A 2 92.02 52.79 24.31
N ILE A 3 91.28 53.13 23.23
CA ILE A 3 91.31 52.54 21.86
C ILE A 3 91.11 51.00 21.89
N GLY A 4 90.27 50.32 21.12
CA GLY A 4 89.53 50.63 19.90
C GLY A 4 88.94 49.33 19.31
N THR A 5 88.16 49.52 18.27
CA THR A 5 87.36 48.62 17.41
C THR A 5 88.11 47.52 16.63
N SER A 6 87.44 46.41 16.30
CA SER A 6 87.25 45.82 14.94
C SER A 6 86.58 44.43 15.07
N VAL A 7 85.37 44.14 14.58
CA VAL A 7 84.85 44.06 13.19
C VAL A 7 85.50 42.95 12.36
N GLY A 8 84.67 42.11 11.72
CA GLY A 8 85.08 41.17 10.68
C GLY A 8 83.97 40.24 10.20
N GLU A 9 82.98 40.79 9.48
CA GLU A 9 82.01 40.07 8.64
C GLU A 9 82.66 39.33 7.47
N SER A 10 81.92 38.41 6.85
CA SER A 10 81.71 38.23 5.39
C SER A 10 81.37 36.76 5.08
N THR A 11 80.52 36.33 4.14
CA THR A 11 79.30 36.80 3.45
C THR A 11 78.96 35.68 2.46
N MET A 12 77.66 35.48 2.18
CA MET A 12 77.11 35.04 0.86
C MET A 12 77.39 33.59 0.40
N GLU A 13 76.55 32.87 -0.35
CA GLU A 13 75.31 33.19 -1.07
C GLU A 13 74.59 31.88 -1.48
N ASN A 14 73.28 32.02 -1.67
CA ASN A 14 72.32 31.23 -2.45
C ASN A 14 72.82 30.16 -3.44
N GLN A 15 72.08 29.05 -3.59
CA GLN A 15 71.06 28.90 -4.64
C GLN A 15 70.33 27.55 -4.63
N SER A 16 69.01 27.68 -4.78
CA SER A 16 67.94 26.79 -5.24
C SER A 16 68.28 25.62 -6.18
N ALA A 17 67.56 24.50 -6.01
CA ALA A 17 66.66 23.92 -7.03
C ALA A 17 65.82 22.79 -6.43
N GLY A 18 64.49 22.88 -6.57
CA GLY A 18 63.59 21.77 -6.26
C GLY A 18 63.49 20.75 -7.39
N ILE A 19 62.85 19.61 -7.11
CA ILE A 19 61.93 18.88 -8.00
C ILE A 19 61.19 17.80 -7.17
N ARG A 20 59.90 17.67 -7.49
CA ARG A 20 58.86 16.80 -6.89
C ARG A 20 59.07 15.31 -7.18
N GLY A 21 58.51 14.43 -6.33
CA GLY A 21 58.24 13.04 -6.68
C GLY A 21 57.60 12.15 -5.59
N ARG A 22 56.26 12.10 -5.59
CA ARG A 22 55.33 11.00 -5.17
C ARG A 22 55.76 9.91 -4.15
N GLY A 23 55.02 9.87 -3.03
CA GLY A 23 54.01 8.83 -2.73
C GLY A 23 54.42 7.60 -1.89
N SER A 24 53.75 7.39 -0.75
CA SER A 24 53.25 6.07 -0.26
C SER A 24 52.73 6.15 1.20
N THR A 25 51.41 6.05 1.32
CA THR A 25 50.60 5.25 2.28
C THR A 25 51.01 5.07 3.75
N GLY A 26 50.18 5.61 4.65
CA GLY A 26 50.02 5.18 6.05
C GLY A 26 48.54 5.12 6.43
N ALA A 27 48.11 3.96 6.92
CA ALA A 27 46.72 3.54 7.10
C ALA A 27 45.95 4.30 8.20
N ASN A 28 44.75 4.79 7.87
CA ASN A 28 43.79 5.31 8.85
C ASN A 28 42.87 4.20 9.35
N ARG A 29 42.93 3.94 10.67
CA ARG A 29 41.95 3.15 11.41
C ARG A 29 40.62 3.91 11.44
N ALA A 30 39.60 3.34 10.80
CA ALA A 30 38.23 3.80 10.89
C ALA A 30 37.66 3.48 12.28
N GLY A 31 37.60 4.50 13.15
CA GLY A 31 36.78 4.50 14.34
C GLY A 31 35.33 4.82 13.97
N SER A 32 34.43 3.90 14.29
CA SER A 32 32.98 4.01 14.10
C SER A 32 32.40 5.11 14.99
N SER A 33 31.91 6.21 14.40
CA SER A 33 31.10 7.23 15.08
C SER A 33 29.66 7.20 14.52
N ARG A 34 28.89 6.18 14.91
CA ARG A 34 27.52 5.94 14.41
C ARG A 34 26.43 6.87 14.96
N GLY A 35 26.73 7.76 15.91
CA GLY A 35 25.73 8.66 16.51
C GLY A 35 25.62 10.07 15.89
N SER A 36 26.49 10.42 14.93
CA SER A 36 26.63 11.79 14.40
C SER A 36 26.27 11.91 12.91
N SER A 37 25.81 10.85 12.25
CA SER A 37 25.66 10.86 10.78
C SER A 37 24.32 11.46 10.32
N GLY A 38 23.21 11.07 10.95
CA GLY A 38 21.86 11.44 10.48
C GLY A 38 21.51 12.92 10.58
N ALA A 39 21.91 13.60 11.66
CA ALA A 39 21.61 15.02 11.86
C ALA A 39 22.34 15.91 10.84
N TYR A 40 23.62 15.67 10.60
CA TYR A 40 24.39 16.43 9.59
C TYR A 40 23.90 16.17 8.17
N GLN A 41 23.45 14.95 7.89
CA GLN A 41 22.85 14.58 6.61
C GLN A 41 21.50 15.29 6.39
N ALA A 42 20.64 15.33 7.41
CA ALA A 42 19.36 16.06 7.36
C ALA A 42 19.56 17.57 7.18
N VAL A 43 20.54 18.18 7.85
CA VAL A 43 20.87 19.60 7.67
C VAL A 43 21.32 19.89 6.23
N ARG A 44 22.15 19.02 5.65
CA ARG A 44 22.57 19.15 4.25
C ARG A 44 21.36 19.07 3.31
N LEU A 45 20.50 18.08 3.48
CA LEU A 45 19.33 17.84 2.64
C LEU A 45 18.29 18.96 2.72
N ALA A 46 18.16 19.62 3.88
CA ALA A 46 17.26 20.73 4.09
C ALA A 46 17.77 22.08 3.52
N SER A 47 18.96 22.11 2.90
CA SER A 47 19.47 23.33 2.28
C SER A 47 18.75 23.64 0.95
N GLU A 48 18.55 24.92 0.66
CA GLU A 48 17.73 25.37 -0.49
C GLU A 48 18.28 24.92 -1.85
N ASN A 49 19.59 24.64 -1.94
CA ASN A 49 20.28 24.35 -3.18
C ASN A 49 20.36 22.85 -3.53
N VAL A 50 19.79 21.96 -2.71
CA VAL A 50 19.88 20.51 -2.96
C VAL A 50 19.01 20.10 -4.15
N GLU A 51 19.59 19.36 -5.09
CA GLU A 51 18.87 18.82 -6.25
C GLU A 51 17.94 17.66 -5.83
N PRO A 52 16.77 17.48 -6.49
CA PRO A 52 15.84 16.40 -6.16
C PRO A 52 16.46 15.00 -6.17
N SER A 53 17.41 14.76 -7.08
CA SER A 53 18.15 13.50 -7.20
C SER A 53 19.00 13.19 -5.97
N GLU A 54 19.60 14.19 -5.34
CA GLU A 54 20.38 14.01 -4.10
C GLU A 54 19.49 13.65 -2.92
N VAL A 55 18.30 14.26 -2.82
CA VAL A 55 17.32 13.98 -1.77
C VAL A 55 16.88 12.53 -1.83
N ILE A 56 16.46 12.06 -3.01
CA ILE A 56 16.00 10.67 -3.20
C ILE A 56 17.14 9.69 -2.95
N ARG A 57 18.32 9.91 -3.52
CA ARG A 57 19.47 9.01 -3.33
C ARG A 57 19.79 8.84 -1.84
N CYS A 58 19.78 9.92 -1.06
CA CYS A 58 20.04 9.80 0.37
C CYS A 58 18.92 9.08 1.13
N LEU A 59 17.66 9.36 0.81
CA LEU A 59 16.51 8.75 1.50
C LEU A 59 16.25 7.29 1.10
N GLU A 60 16.76 6.85 -0.06
CA GLU A 60 16.72 5.44 -0.50
C GLU A 60 17.92 4.63 -0.01
N ASP A 61 19.12 5.22 0.02
CA ASP A 61 20.34 4.57 0.54
C ASP A 61 20.28 4.38 2.06
N ASP A 62 19.67 5.34 2.78
CA ASP A 62 19.45 5.25 4.22
C ASP A 62 18.18 4.42 4.49
N ASP A 63 18.24 3.46 5.42
CA ASP A 63 17.03 2.74 5.89
C ASP A 63 16.13 3.71 6.66
N LEU A 64 15.35 4.48 5.90
CA LEU A 64 14.54 5.60 6.36
C LEU A 64 13.52 5.14 7.39
N ALA A 65 12.93 3.96 7.21
CA ALA A 65 11.96 3.40 8.13
C ALA A 65 12.59 3.11 9.51
N GLN A 66 13.80 2.55 9.53
CA GLN A 66 14.52 2.31 10.77
C GLN A 66 14.97 3.63 11.43
N HIS A 67 15.50 4.58 10.65
CA HIS A 67 15.94 5.88 11.16
C HIS A 67 14.79 6.69 11.76
N LEU A 68 13.60 6.67 11.13
CA LEU A 68 12.41 7.32 11.66
C LEU A 68 11.98 6.72 13.00
N LYS A 69 12.02 5.39 13.15
CA LYS A 69 11.69 4.74 14.43
C LYS A 69 12.65 5.16 15.55
N GLU A 70 13.93 5.29 15.24
CA GLU A 70 14.95 5.69 16.22
C GLU A 70 14.91 7.19 16.55
N ASN A 71 14.41 8.03 15.65
CA ASN A 71 14.44 9.49 15.76
C ASN A 71 13.06 10.17 15.80
N LEU A 72 11.97 9.44 16.03
CA LEU A 72 10.62 10.02 16.05
C LEU A 72 10.44 11.10 17.13
N GLY A 73 11.20 11.02 18.23
CA GLY A 73 11.22 12.05 19.27
C GLY A 73 12.11 13.26 18.96
N ASN A 74 12.88 13.24 17.87
CA ASN A 74 13.80 14.31 17.50
C ASN A 74 13.12 15.32 16.57
N VAL A 75 12.59 16.39 17.17
CA VAL A 75 11.87 17.47 16.46
C VAL A 75 12.73 18.13 15.37
N GLU A 76 14.03 18.33 15.63
CA GLU A 76 14.95 18.95 14.66
C GLU A 76 15.16 18.05 13.44
N TYR A 77 15.28 16.74 13.64
CA TYR A 77 15.39 15.78 12.55
C TYR A 77 14.12 15.74 11.69
N LEU A 78 12.94 15.65 12.33
CA LEU A 78 11.65 15.61 11.62
C LEU A 78 11.40 16.91 10.83
N GLU A 79 11.72 18.06 11.41
CA GLU A 79 11.66 19.36 10.72
C GLU A 79 12.52 19.34 9.45
N LEU A 80 13.80 18.97 9.58
CA LEU A 80 14.73 18.98 8.45
C LEU A 80 14.34 17.99 7.35
N LEU A 81 13.80 16.83 7.73
CA LEU A 81 13.27 15.86 6.79
C LEU A 81 12.08 16.42 6.00
N ILE A 82 11.13 17.06 6.67
CA ILE A 82 9.98 17.70 6.02
C ILE A 82 10.45 18.83 5.11
N VAL A 83 11.40 19.66 5.55
CA VAL A 83 11.97 20.76 4.76
C VAL A 83 12.67 20.23 3.49
N ALA A 84 13.47 19.17 3.61
CA ALA A 84 14.13 18.54 2.47
C ALA A 84 13.11 18.02 1.44
N LEU A 85 12.05 17.35 1.91
CA LEU A 85 11.00 16.81 1.05
C LEU A 85 10.12 17.91 0.42
N GLY A 86 9.79 18.96 1.16
CA GLY A 86 9.08 20.11 0.61
C GLY A 86 9.91 20.85 -0.45
N GLY A 87 11.23 20.98 -0.23
CA GLY A 87 12.16 21.50 -1.23
C GLY A 87 12.23 20.62 -2.48
N PHE A 88 12.24 19.30 -2.31
CA PHE A 88 12.13 18.33 -3.41
C PHE A 88 10.83 18.53 -4.22
N CYS A 89 9.68 18.69 -3.55
CA CYS A 89 8.40 18.95 -4.21
C CYS A 89 8.41 20.28 -4.96
N LYS A 90 8.90 21.36 -4.33
CA LYS A 90 8.98 22.71 -4.92
C LYS A 90 9.79 22.73 -6.24
N LYS A 91 10.80 21.88 -6.37
CA LYS A 91 11.66 21.76 -7.57
C LYS A 91 11.12 20.79 -8.62
N ASN A 92 9.82 20.45 -8.58
CA ASN A 92 9.18 19.45 -9.45
C ASN A 92 9.85 18.07 -9.39
N GLY A 93 10.47 17.70 -8.27
CA GLY A 93 11.13 16.41 -8.09
C GLY A 93 10.20 15.21 -8.28
N THR A 94 8.91 15.37 -7.94
CA THR A 94 7.87 14.34 -8.07
C THR A 94 7.64 13.89 -9.51
N SER A 95 7.87 14.77 -10.49
CA SER A 95 7.77 14.44 -11.92
C SER A 95 8.89 13.49 -12.39
N GLN A 96 10.08 13.62 -11.78
CA GLN A 96 11.27 12.85 -12.16
C GLN A 96 11.39 11.55 -11.34
N PHE A 97 11.05 11.59 -10.05
CA PHE A 97 11.25 10.49 -9.10
C PHE A 97 9.92 10.04 -8.46
N ARG A 98 8.93 9.75 -9.30
CA ARG A 98 7.57 9.44 -8.85
C ARG A 98 7.51 8.23 -7.90
N GLU A 99 8.09 7.10 -8.29
CA GLU A 99 8.00 5.85 -7.52
C GLU A 99 8.70 5.97 -6.16
N SER A 100 9.91 6.55 -6.16
CA SER A 100 10.68 6.86 -4.96
C SER A 100 9.92 7.75 -4.00
N PHE A 101 9.32 8.84 -4.50
CA PHE A 101 8.50 9.73 -3.69
C PHE A 101 7.30 9.00 -3.08
N VAL A 102 6.58 8.19 -3.86
CA VAL A 102 5.45 7.38 -3.36
C VAL A 102 5.90 6.43 -2.25
N SER A 103 7.06 5.78 -2.41
CA SER A 103 7.63 4.89 -1.40
C SER A 103 7.94 5.63 -0.10
N ILE A 104 8.63 6.77 -0.19
CA ILE A 104 9.00 7.60 0.96
C ILE A 104 7.76 8.11 1.71
N VAL A 105 6.77 8.62 1.00
CA VAL A 105 5.52 9.13 1.61
C VAL A 105 4.78 8.00 2.34
N LYS A 106 4.74 6.78 1.78
CA LYS A 106 4.16 5.61 2.48
C LYS A 106 4.88 5.30 3.78
N ILE A 107 6.21 5.40 3.80
CA ILE A 107 7.01 5.20 5.03
C ILE A 107 6.67 6.29 6.07
N LEU A 108 6.60 7.56 5.66
CA LEU A 108 6.24 8.68 6.55
C LEU A 108 4.83 8.53 7.14
N ALA A 109 3.86 8.15 6.29
CA ALA A 109 2.49 7.89 6.72
C ALA A 109 2.42 6.72 7.70
N ALA A 110 3.13 5.62 7.44
CA ALA A 110 3.18 4.47 8.34
C ALA A 110 3.79 4.78 9.72
N GLN A 111 4.65 5.80 9.81
CA GLN A 111 5.24 6.28 11.06
C GLN A 111 4.49 7.48 11.66
N ASN A 112 3.32 7.84 11.13
CA ASN A 112 2.49 8.98 11.59
C ASN A 112 3.23 10.33 11.63
N VAL A 113 4.23 10.56 10.77
CA VAL A 113 5.05 11.78 10.79
C VAL A 113 4.19 13.04 10.60
N PHE A 114 3.16 12.97 9.77
CA PHE A 114 2.26 14.09 9.49
C PHE A 114 1.47 14.57 10.71
N GLN A 115 1.18 13.68 11.66
CA GLN A 115 0.49 14.01 12.91
C GLN A 115 1.37 14.85 13.86
N HIS A 116 2.69 14.82 13.65
CA HIS A 116 3.63 15.61 14.45
C HIS A 116 3.85 17.02 13.91
N VAL A 117 3.37 17.37 12.71
CA VAL A 117 3.65 18.65 12.03
C VAL A 117 3.26 19.86 12.90
N THR A 118 2.06 19.87 13.45
CA THR A 118 1.58 20.95 14.34
C THR A 118 2.49 21.11 15.56
N SER A 119 2.90 19.99 16.16
CA SER A 119 3.82 19.98 17.30
C SER A 119 5.21 20.50 16.93
N ILE A 120 5.71 20.12 15.75
CA ILE A 120 7.00 20.60 15.23
C ILE A 120 6.96 22.11 15.03
N ILE A 121 5.89 22.65 14.42
CA ILE A 121 5.72 24.09 14.19
C ILE A 121 5.70 24.88 15.51
N ILE A 122 4.93 24.41 16.50
CA ILE A 122 4.85 25.06 17.82
C ILE A 122 6.20 25.01 18.54
N ASN A 123 6.88 23.87 18.48
CA ASN A 123 8.09 23.58 19.24
C ASN A 123 9.36 23.65 18.39
N ILE A 124 9.40 24.52 17.36
CA ILE A 124 10.60 24.64 16.52
C ILE A 124 11.83 24.84 17.42
N PRO A 125 12.80 23.91 17.37
CA PRO A 125 13.91 23.91 18.29
C PRO A 125 14.79 25.14 18.04
N ILE A 126 15.41 25.62 19.12
CA ILE A 126 16.54 26.55 19.00
C ILE A 126 17.72 25.69 18.54
N SER A 127 18.09 25.78 17.26
CA SER A 127 19.15 24.93 16.71
C SER A 127 20.48 25.20 17.40
N ARG A 128 21.20 24.11 17.70
CA ARG A 128 22.57 24.17 18.22
C ARG A 128 23.61 23.93 17.13
N ALA A 129 23.17 23.65 15.89
CA ALA A 129 24.05 23.35 14.78
C ALA A 129 24.56 24.64 14.12
N VAL A 130 25.85 24.63 13.81
CA VAL A 130 26.52 25.68 13.05
C VAL A 130 25.94 25.62 11.63
N ASN A 131 25.41 26.73 11.11
CA ASN A 131 24.82 26.93 9.76
C ASN A 131 23.30 26.83 9.59
N LEU A 132 22.50 26.60 10.64
CA LEU A 132 21.04 26.78 10.51
C LEU A 132 20.64 28.25 10.66
N PRO A 133 19.62 28.71 9.90
CA PRO A 133 19.14 30.07 10.03
C PRO A 133 18.35 30.24 11.34
N GLY A 134 18.02 31.49 11.67
CA GLY A 134 17.25 31.82 12.87
C GLY A 134 15.87 31.16 12.89
N LYS A 135 15.26 31.08 14.08
CA LYS A 135 13.97 30.42 14.31
C LYS A 135 12.86 30.89 13.34
N GLU A 136 12.81 32.18 13.05
CA GLU A 136 11.86 32.78 12.12
C GLU A 136 11.98 32.18 10.71
N GLU A 137 13.19 32.18 10.15
CA GLU A 137 13.44 31.69 8.79
C GLU A 137 13.21 30.18 8.68
N ARG A 138 13.55 29.43 9.73
CA ARG A 138 13.25 27.99 9.80
C ARG A 138 11.74 27.73 9.76
N LEU A 139 10.97 28.54 10.47
CA LEU A 139 9.51 28.44 10.47
C LEU A 139 8.95 28.73 9.08
N LYS A 140 9.41 29.79 8.39
CA LYS A 140 9.03 30.11 7.01
C LYS A 140 9.32 28.95 6.04
N ARG A 141 10.50 28.33 6.18
CA ARG A 141 10.88 27.17 5.36
C ARG A 141 10.03 25.95 5.66
N LEU A 142 9.74 25.69 6.94
CA LEU A 142 8.92 24.56 7.35
C LEU A 142 7.48 24.71 6.85
N THR A 143 6.85 25.88 7.03
CA THR A 143 5.47 26.10 6.56
C THR A 143 5.39 25.96 5.04
N ALA A 144 6.30 26.60 4.30
CA ALA A 144 6.36 26.45 2.85
C ALA A 144 6.57 24.97 2.43
N ALA A 145 7.45 24.25 3.12
CA ALA A 145 7.72 22.85 2.84
C ALA A 145 6.51 21.95 3.08
N VAL A 146 5.79 22.13 4.19
CA VAL A 146 4.55 21.40 4.48
C VAL A 146 3.51 21.68 3.40
N PHE A 147 3.39 22.92 2.93
CA PHE A 147 2.46 23.28 1.85
C PHE A 147 2.77 22.53 0.55
N TYR A 148 4.01 22.59 0.04
CA TYR A 148 4.39 21.92 -1.20
C TYR A 148 4.28 20.39 -1.08
N LEU A 149 4.69 19.84 0.08
CA LEU A 149 4.59 18.41 0.34
C LEU A 149 3.13 17.95 0.35
N ALA A 150 2.26 18.64 1.08
CA ALA A 150 0.84 18.30 1.17
C ALA A 150 0.15 18.42 -0.20
N THR A 151 0.48 19.45 -0.97
CA THR A 151 -0.05 19.65 -2.33
C THR A 151 0.29 18.45 -3.22
N GLU A 152 1.56 18.06 -3.29
CA GLU A 152 1.99 16.93 -4.12
C GLU A 152 1.41 15.60 -3.64
N ILE A 153 1.29 15.39 -2.33
CA ILE A 153 0.67 14.16 -1.77
C ILE A 153 -0.80 14.08 -2.20
N LEU A 154 -1.56 15.18 -2.10
CA LEU A 154 -2.97 15.18 -2.50
C LEU A 154 -3.16 15.01 -4.02
N VAL A 155 -2.25 15.56 -4.84
CA VAL A 155 -2.28 15.40 -6.30
C VAL A 155 -1.91 13.98 -6.73
N MET A 156 -0.85 13.41 -6.16
CA MET A 156 -0.28 12.14 -6.63
C MET A 156 -0.90 10.92 -5.97
N MET A 157 -1.29 11.05 -4.70
CA MET A 157 -1.76 9.95 -3.84
C MET A 157 -2.97 10.39 -3.00
N PRO A 158 -4.07 10.83 -3.64
CA PRO A 158 -5.22 11.46 -2.98
C PRO A 158 -5.76 10.66 -1.79
N ASN A 159 -5.94 9.34 -1.96
CA ASN A 159 -6.46 8.47 -0.89
C ASN A 159 -5.53 8.41 0.33
N LEU A 160 -4.21 8.27 0.12
CA LEU A 160 -3.28 8.26 1.24
C LEU A 160 -3.18 9.66 1.86
N GLY A 161 -3.15 10.69 1.02
CA GLY A 161 -3.15 12.09 1.43
C GLY A 161 -4.29 12.41 2.37
N CYS A 162 -5.53 12.06 2.03
CA CYS A 162 -6.67 12.29 2.92
C CYS A 162 -6.66 11.41 4.18
N GLN A 163 -5.97 10.27 4.18
CA GLN A 163 -5.80 9.43 5.36
C GLN A 163 -4.74 9.98 6.32
N CYS A 164 -3.60 10.47 5.79
CA CYS A 164 -2.49 10.95 6.61
C CYS A 164 -2.57 12.46 6.93
N LEU A 165 -3.27 13.23 6.10
CA LEU A 165 -3.61 14.64 6.31
C LEU A 165 -5.10 14.69 6.69
N GLU A 166 -5.34 14.76 8.00
CA GLU A 166 -6.70 14.79 8.56
C GLU A 166 -7.51 15.99 8.06
N GLN A 167 -8.84 15.92 8.25
CA GLN A 167 -9.78 16.94 7.78
C GLN A 167 -9.41 18.37 8.23
N ASN A 168 -8.93 18.51 9.46
CA ASN A 168 -8.60 19.81 10.03
C ASN A 168 -7.12 20.19 9.85
N PHE A 169 -6.28 19.34 9.25
CA PHE A 169 -4.82 19.53 9.16
C PHE A 169 -4.41 20.95 8.72
N PHE A 170 -5.01 21.46 7.64
CA PHE A 170 -4.69 22.79 7.11
C PHE A 170 -5.23 23.93 7.98
N VAL A 171 -6.41 23.75 8.54
CA VAL A 171 -7.05 24.74 9.42
C VAL A 171 -6.29 24.84 10.75
N ASP A 172 -5.84 23.71 11.27
CA ASP A 172 -5.07 23.62 12.51
C ASP A 172 -3.73 24.32 12.35
N ILE A 173 -3.00 24.07 11.24
CA ILE A 173 -1.74 24.76 10.93
C ILE A 173 -1.97 26.28 10.82
N LEU A 174 -3.02 26.71 10.11
CA LEU A 174 -3.28 28.14 9.95
C LEU A 174 -3.64 28.81 11.28
N SER A 175 -4.38 28.12 12.14
CA SER A 175 -4.75 28.61 13.48
C SER A 175 -3.54 28.81 14.40
N LEU A 176 -2.38 28.20 14.07
CA LEU A 176 -1.15 28.40 14.83
C LEU A 176 -0.61 29.84 14.75
N LYS A 177 -0.94 30.60 13.70
CA LYS A 177 -0.47 32.00 13.55
C LYS A 177 -0.89 32.89 14.74
N ASP A 178 -2.07 32.60 15.31
CA ASP A 178 -2.65 33.38 16.39
C ASP A 178 -2.13 32.97 17.78
N MET A 179 -1.37 31.87 17.87
CA MET A 179 -0.77 31.42 19.13
C MET A 179 0.28 32.41 19.62
N PRO A 180 0.31 32.78 20.92
CA PRO A 180 1.27 33.75 21.44
C PRO A 180 2.73 33.41 21.14
N SER A 181 3.09 32.12 21.22
CA SER A 181 4.45 31.63 20.95
C SER A 181 4.92 31.85 19.51
N ILE A 182 3.99 31.97 18.56
CA ILE A 182 4.27 32.14 17.12
C ILE A 182 4.07 33.60 16.72
N LYS A 183 2.98 34.22 17.17
CA LYS A 183 2.68 35.64 16.94
C LYS A 183 3.82 36.56 17.40
N ASN A 184 4.45 36.25 18.53
CA ASN A 184 5.59 37.00 19.05
C ASN A 184 6.86 36.92 18.18
N LEU A 185 6.94 35.96 17.26
CA LEU A 185 8.05 35.85 16.30
C LEU A 185 7.86 36.76 15.07
N ASN A 186 6.69 37.39 14.91
CA ASN A 186 6.35 38.26 13.78
C ASN A 186 6.50 37.60 12.40
N VAL A 187 6.08 36.33 12.32
CA VAL A 187 6.20 35.45 11.14
C VAL A 187 4.86 35.19 10.45
N ASN A 188 3.98 36.19 10.42
CA ASN A 188 2.66 36.04 9.80
C ASN A 188 2.78 35.69 8.31
N ASP A 189 3.78 36.27 7.64
CA ASP A 189 4.13 36.00 6.25
C ASP A 189 4.50 34.52 5.97
N ALA A 190 4.93 33.78 7.00
CA ALA A 190 5.18 32.34 6.88
C ALA A 190 3.91 31.53 6.54
N PHE A 191 2.73 32.06 6.86
CA PHE A 191 1.44 31.39 6.67
C PHE A 191 0.69 31.87 5.42
N ASP A 192 1.14 32.94 4.76
CA ASP A 192 0.50 33.50 3.55
C ASP A 192 0.33 32.43 2.46
N VAL A 193 1.34 31.57 2.28
CA VAL A 193 1.30 30.45 1.32
C VAL A 193 0.14 29.49 1.61
N PHE A 194 -0.12 29.22 2.89
CA PHE A 194 -1.29 28.42 3.28
C PHE A 194 -2.59 29.20 3.11
N GLU A 195 -2.65 30.49 3.48
CA GLU A 195 -3.86 31.30 3.29
C GLU A 195 -4.30 31.38 1.83
N GLU A 196 -3.35 31.58 0.91
CA GLU A 196 -3.62 31.63 -0.52
C GLU A 196 -4.03 30.25 -1.09
N GLY A 197 -3.41 29.17 -0.58
CA GLY A 197 -3.61 27.82 -1.10
C GLY A 197 -4.64 26.96 -0.36
N ILE A 198 -5.19 27.40 0.77
CA ILE A 198 -6.06 26.57 1.64
C ILE A 198 -7.33 26.12 0.92
N LEU A 199 -7.94 27.01 0.12
CA LEU A 199 -9.12 26.69 -0.68
C LEU A 199 -8.83 25.60 -1.70
N GLN A 200 -7.66 25.64 -2.34
CA GLN A 200 -7.23 24.62 -3.30
C GLN A 200 -7.01 23.28 -2.59
N LEU A 201 -6.33 23.30 -1.46
CA LEU A 201 -6.06 22.11 -0.65
C LEU A 201 -7.33 21.50 -0.08
N GLN A 202 -8.26 22.31 0.42
CA GLN A 202 -9.57 21.86 0.92
C GLN A 202 -10.45 21.33 -0.22
N THR A 203 -10.37 21.91 -1.41
CA THR A 203 -11.10 21.42 -2.59
C THR A 203 -10.52 20.09 -3.06
N ALA A 204 -9.19 19.99 -3.19
CA ALA A 204 -8.50 18.76 -3.54
C ALA A 204 -8.77 17.66 -2.51
N TRP A 205 -8.65 17.98 -1.22
CA TRP A 205 -9.00 17.07 -0.14
C TRP A 205 -10.48 16.67 -0.21
N GLY A 206 -11.41 17.62 -0.42
CA GLY A 206 -12.85 17.38 -0.53
C GLY A 206 -13.26 16.48 -1.71
N GLN A 207 -12.59 16.61 -2.86
CA GLN A 207 -12.79 15.76 -4.03
C GLN A 207 -12.26 14.34 -3.85
N HIS A 208 -11.26 14.20 -2.96
CA HIS A 208 -10.51 12.99 -2.75
C HIS A 208 -10.68 12.38 -1.37
N ILE A 209 -11.61 12.91 -0.57
CA ILE A 209 -12.11 12.26 0.65
C ILE A 209 -12.32 10.82 0.23
N PRO A 210 -11.69 9.84 0.91
CA PRO A 210 -12.04 8.47 0.71
C PRO A 210 -13.52 8.44 1.02
N VAL A 211 -14.36 8.42 -0.01
CA VAL A 211 -15.65 7.80 0.08
C VAL A 211 -15.26 6.47 0.67
N GLU A 212 -15.56 6.27 1.96
CA GLU A 212 -15.58 4.94 2.50
C GLU A 212 -16.40 4.20 1.47
N ILE A 213 -15.73 3.37 0.66
CA ILE A 213 -16.43 2.41 -0.15
C ILE A 213 -16.93 1.46 0.93
N LYS A 214 -18.02 1.86 1.59
CA LYS A 214 -19.02 0.95 2.10
C LYS A 214 -19.20 0.05 0.91
N LYS A 215 -18.60 -1.15 0.98
CA LYS A 215 -18.96 -2.26 0.12
C LYS A 215 -20.47 -2.12 -0.02
N ASP A 216 -20.94 -1.85 -1.23
CA ASP A 216 -22.34 -1.48 -1.52
C ASP A 216 -23.25 -2.19 -0.50
N ASP A 217 -24.08 -1.50 0.28
CA ASP A 217 -24.84 -2.12 1.39
C ASP A 217 -25.57 -3.41 0.91
N ARG A 218 -25.88 -3.47 -0.38
CA ARG A 218 -26.34 -4.68 -1.07
C ARG A 218 -25.32 -5.83 -1.10
N GLN A 219 -24.07 -5.57 -1.43
CA GLN A 219 -22.96 -6.54 -1.37
C GLN A 219 -22.67 -7.00 0.06
N LEU A 220 -22.68 -6.10 1.06
CA LEU A 220 -22.52 -6.50 2.47
C LEU A 220 -23.65 -7.42 2.91
N ARG A 221 -24.92 -7.01 2.69
CA ARG A 221 -26.08 -7.87 2.96
C ARG A 221 -26.03 -9.20 2.22
N MET A 222 -25.52 -9.21 0.98
CA MET A 222 -25.38 -10.44 0.19
C MET A 222 -24.27 -11.35 0.73
N GLU A 223 -23.15 -10.78 1.20
CA GLU A 223 -22.05 -11.56 1.79
C GLU A 223 -22.42 -12.08 3.19
N GLU A 224 -23.13 -11.28 3.99
CA GLU A 224 -23.77 -11.72 5.25
C GLU A 224 -24.79 -12.85 5.01
N TYR A 225 -25.74 -12.67 4.09
CA TYR A 225 -26.72 -13.70 3.74
C TYR A 225 -26.06 -15.01 3.25
N ARG A 226 -24.99 -14.91 2.46
CA ARG A 226 -24.23 -16.10 2.02
C ARG A 226 -23.53 -16.79 3.18
N ASN A 227 -23.00 -16.02 4.13
CA ASN A 227 -22.39 -16.58 5.33
C ASN A 227 -23.43 -17.26 6.22
N ASP A 228 -24.61 -16.66 6.38
CA ASP A 228 -25.72 -17.24 7.13
C ASP A 228 -26.19 -18.57 6.49
N LEU A 229 -26.33 -18.61 5.16
CA LEU A 229 -26.64 -19.85 4.44
C LEU A 229 -25.55 -20.92 4.60
N ALA A 230 -24.27 -20.54 4.62
CA ALA A 230 -23.18 -21.48 4.83
C ALA A 230 -23.22 -22.12 6.23
N LEU A 231 -23.75 -21.38 7.22
CA LEU A 231 -23.90 -21.81 8.61
C LEU A 231 -25.23 -22.53 8.89
N GLN A 232 -26.12 -22.66 7.90
CA GLN A 232 -27.37 -23.39 8.07
C GLN A 232 -27.08 -24.88 8.35
N ASP A 233 -27.82 -25.44 9.31
CA ASP A 233 -27.74 -26.86 9.62
C ASP A 233 -28.30 -27.69 8.46
N PRO A 234 -27.56 -28.72 7.99
CA PRO A 234 -28.06 -29.58 6.92
C PRO A 234 -29.23 -30.43 7.43
N PRO A 235 -30.23 -30.72 6.57
CA PRO A 235 -31.40 -31.52 6.96
C PRO A 235 -31.05 -32.98 7.28
N ASP A 236 -29.96 -33.47 6.71
CA ASP A 236 -29.49 -34.84 6.79
C ASP A 236 -27.96 -34.93 6.79
N ASN A 237 -27.43 -36.08 7.20
CA ASN A 237 -25.99 -36.28 7.28
C ASN A 237 -25.42 -36.64 5.90
N PHE A 238 -24.44 -35.87 5.42
CA PHE A 238 -23.84 -36.12 4.09
C PHE A 238 -23.22 -37.51 3.91
N ARG A 239 -22.86 -38.19 5.01
CA ARG A 239 -22.29 -39.55 4.96
C ARG A 239 -23.32 -40.62 4.59
N GLU A 240 -24.61 -40.30 4.72
CA GLU A 240 -25.73 -41.20 4.43
C GLU A 240 -26.28 -40.95 3.01
N LEU A 241 -25.86 -39.86 2.36
CA LEU A 241 -26.26 -39.55 0.99
C LEU A 241 -25.60 -40.48 -0.02
N ASN A 242 -26.39 -40.94 -0.99
CA ASN A 242 -25.88 -41.80 -2.05
C ASN A 242 -25.03 -40.98 -3.05
N VAL A 243 -23.87 -41.53 -3.41
CA VAL A 243 -23.02 -40.99 -4.47
C VAL A 243 -23.68 -41.16 -5.84
N MET A 244 -24.41 -42.26 -6.03
CA MET A 244 -25.18 -42.49 -7.25
C MET A 244 -26.52 -41.74 -7.18
N PRO A 245 -26.99 -41.19 -8.32
CA PRO A 245 -28.27 -40.50 -8.35
C PRO A 245 -29.41 -41.48 -8.11
N ASN A 246 -30.29 -41.15 -7.17
CA ASN A 246 -31.58 -41.80 -7.00
C ASN A 246 -32.64 -41.06 -7.83
N TRP A 247 -33.82 -41.67 -7.98
CA TRP A 247 -34.95 -41.02 -8.68
C TRP A 247 -35.28 -39.63 -8.14
N GLU A 248 -35.26 -39.47 -6.81
CA GLU A 248 -35.57 -38.20 -6.13
C GLU A 248 -34.56 -37.10 -6.46
N ASP A 249 -33.28 -37.45 -6.67
CA ASP A 249 -32.22 -36.50 -6.99
C ASP A 249 -32.33 -35.94 -8.42
N VAL A 250 -33.00 -36.68 -9.31
CA VAL A 250 -33.16 -36.28 -10.72
C VAL A 250 -34.59 -35.88 -11.08
N CYS A 251 -35.52 -36.01 -10.13
CA CYS A 251 -36.90 -35.56 -10.28
C CYS A 251 -36.96 -34.02 -10.31
N LEU A 252 -37.87 -33.47 -11.11
CA LEU A 252 -37.92 -32.03 -11.39
C LEU A 252 -38.57 -31.20 -10.27
N ASP A 253 -39.23 -31.86 -9.33
CA ASP A 253 -40.04 -31.23 -8.30
C ASP A 253 -39.28 -31.06 -6.97
N VAL A 254 -38.04 -31.54 -6.88
CA VAL A 254 -37.21 -31.50 -5.66
C VAL A 254 -36.01 -30.58 -5.86
N GLU A 255 -35.94 -29.53 -5.04
CA GLU A 255 -34.79 -28.64 -4.98
C GLU A 255 -33.76 -29.19 -3.97
N PRO A 256 -32.48 -29.38 -4.37
CA PRO A 256 -31.47 -29.90 -3.47
C PRO A 256 -31.09 -28.86 -2.41
N PHE A 257 -30.86 -29.33 -1.19
CA PHE A 257 -30.27 -28.48 -0.15
C PHE A 257 -28.79 -28.22 -0.49
N LEU A 258 -28.45 -26.96 -0.77
CA LEU A 258 -27.09 -26.53 -1.10
C LEU A 258 -26.67 -25.34 -0.24
N ARG A 259 -25.39 -25.32 0.10
CA ARG A 259 -24.75 -24.21 0.80
C ARG A 259 -23.64 -23.63 -0.06
N PRO A 260 -23.46 -22.30 -0.09
CA PRO A 260 -22.40 -21.70 -0.89
C PRO A 260 -21.02 -22.13 -0.36
N SER A 261 -20.06 -22.28 -1.28
CA SER A 261 -18.66 -22.50 -0.90
C SER A 261 -18.12 -21.27 -0.16
N ILE A 262 -17.46 -21.49 0.98
CA ILE A 262 -16.79 -20.43 1.74
C ILE A 262 -15.43 -20.16 1.07
N VAL A 263 -15.38 -19.12 0.23
CA VAL A 263 -14.16 -18.72 -0.51
C VAL A 263 -13.26 -17.81 0.32
N LYS A 264 -13.85 -17.03 1.23
CA LYS A 264 -13.15 -16.12 2.13
C LYS A 264 -13.46 -16.49 3.57
N GLY A 265 -12.44 -16.65 4.40
CA GLY A 265 -12.59 -17.07 5.79
C GLY A 265 -12.30 -18.56 6.00
N VAL A 266 -12.64 -19.06 7.18
CA VAL A 266 -12.34 -20.44 7.60
C VAL A 266 -13.64 -21.19 7.81
N TYR A 267 -13.68 -22.47 7.42
CA TYR A 267 -14.81 -23.35 7.73
C TYR A 267 -14.92 -23.58 9.25
N PRO A 268 -16.14 -23.63 9.82
CA PRO A 268 -16.31 -23.83 11.26
C PRO A 268 -15.67 -25.11 11.79
N ASN A 269 -15.74 -26.19 11.01
CA ASN A 269 -15.10 -27.46 11.30
C ASN A 269 -14.99 -28.31 10.02
N VAL A 270 -14.29 -29.44 10.12
CA VAL A 270 -14.06 -30.38 9.00
C VAL A 270 -15.35 -31.00 8.48
N ALA A 271 -16.32 -31.31 9.35
CA ALA A 271 -17.58 -31.90 8.92
C ALA A 271 -18.41 -30.93 8.06
N THR A 272 -18.44 -29.64 8.43
CA THR A 272 -19.07 -28.58 7.64
C THR A 272 -18.41 -28.42 6.28
N TYR A 273 -17.06 -28.42 6.24
CA TYR A 273 -16.33 -28.39 4.97
C TYR A 273 -16.72 -29.55 4.05
N LEU A 274 -16.70 -30.78 4.58
CA LEU A 274 -17.00 -31.98 3.80
C LEU A 274 -18.46 -32.03 3.33
N ASP A 275 -19.43 -31.65 4.17
CA ASP A 275 -20.84 -31.60 3.75
C ASP A 275 -21.05 -30.61 2.60
N ILE A 276 -20.54 -29.38 2.73
CA ILE A 276 -20.69 -28.33 1.70
C ILE A 276 -20.06 -28.79 0.39
N GLN A 277 -18.81 -29.25 0.43
CA GLN A 277 -18.10 -29.67 -0.78
C GLN A 277 -18.75 -30.90 -1.42
N PHE A 278 -19.20 -31.88 -0.61
CA PHE A 278 -19.86 -33.07 -1.12
C PHE A 278 -21.17 -32.74 -1.84
N ARG A 279 -22.05 -31.92 -1.22
CA ARG A 279 -23.34 -31.56 -1.82
C ARG A 279 -23.19 -30.71 -3.08
N LEU A 280 -22.26 -29.76 -3.10
CA LEU A 280 -21.94 -28.97 -4.29
C LEU A 280 -21.42 -29.86 -5.43
N LEU A 281 -20.49 -30.77 -5.12
CA LEU A 281 -19.96 -31.70 -6.12
C LEU A 281 -21.05 -32.64 -6.64
N ARG A 282 -21.89 -33.18 -5.76
CA ARG A 282 -23.04 -34.03 -6.13
C ARG A 282 -23.97 -33.29 -7.09
N GLU A 283 -24.25 -32.02 -6.81
CA GLU A 283 -25.05 -31.17 -7.67
C GLU A 283 -24.41 -30.91 -9.04
N ASP A 284 -23.09 -30.68 -9.11
CA ASP A 284 -22.40 -30.51 -10.40
C ASP A 284 -22.59 -31.71 -11.35
N PHE A 285 -22.75 -32.93 -10.79
CA PHE A 285 -23.06 -34.13 -11.58
C PHE A 285 -24.56 -34.31 -11.86
N PHE A 286 -25.42 -34.01 -10.89
CA PHE A 286 -26.86 -34.31 -10.98
C PHE A 286 -27.65 -33.23 -11.71
N ASN A 287 -27.24 -31.97 -11.61
CA ASN A 287 -27.88 -30.85 -12.30
C ASN A 287 -27.92 -31.06 -13.82
N PRO A 288 -26.83 -31.46 -14.50
CA PRO A 288 -26.90 -31.88 -15.89
C PRO A 288 -28.04 -32.87 -16.11
N LEU A 289 -28.08 -34.00 -15.38
CA LEU A 289 -29.11 -35.03 -15.53
C LEU A 289 -30.53 -34.47 -15.40
N ARG A 290 -30.80 -33.62 -14.41
CA ARG A 290 -32.11 -32.94 -14.24
C ARG A 290 -32.48 -32.11 -15.46
N VAL A 291 -31.56 -31.26 -15.92
CA VAL A 291 -31.77 -30.42 -17.12
C VAL A 291 -32.01 -31.27 -18.37
N GLY A 292 -31.30 -32.38 -18.53
CA GLY A 292 -31.47 -33.29 -19.67
C GLY A 292 -32.80 -34.03 -19.67
N LEU A 293 -33.21 -34.58 -18.53
CA LEU A 293 -34.50 -35.26 -18.40
C LEU A 293 -35.66 -34.29 -18.61
N LEU A 294 -35.57 -33.06 -18.09
CA LEU A 294 -36.55 -32.00 -18.34
C LEU A 294 -36.65 -31.69 -19.83
N ALA A 295 -35.52 -31.49 -20.51
CA ALA A 295 -35.50 -31.22 -21.93
C ALA A 295 -36.11 -32.38 -22.75
N TYR A 296 -35.81 -33.62 -22.37
CA TYR A 296 -36.41 -34.81 -22.99
C TYR A 296 -37.94 -34.85 -22.80
N LYS A 297 -38.44 -34.62 -21.58
CA LYS A 297 -39.88 -34.60 -21.27
C LYS A 297 -40.62 -33.53 -22.10
N ILE A 298 -40.06 -32.32 -22.19
CA ILE A 298 -40.63 -31.24 -23.00
C ILE A 298 -40.64 -31.62 -24.50
N GLN A 299 -39.60 -32.32 -24.98
CA GLN A 299 -39.51 -32.77 -26.36
C GLN A 299 -40.53 -33.89 -26.67
N SER A 300 -40.76 -34.83 -25.75
CA SER A 300 -41.76 -35.90 -25.94
C SER A 300 -43.19 -35.36 -25.96
N ASP A 301 -43.49 -34.32 -25.19
CA ASP A 301 -44.83 -33.73 -25.11
C ASP A 301 -45.16 -32.87 -26.35
N ARG A 302 -44.15 -32.28 -26.99
CA ARG A 302 -44.30 -31.48 -28.21
C ARG A 302 -43.94 -32.31 -29.44
N LYS A 303 -44.93 -32.99 -30.04
CA LYS A 303 -44.80 -33.58 -31.38
C LYS A 303 -44.27 -32.51 -32.35
N HIS A 304 -42.99 -32.61 -32.74
CA HIS A 304 -42.27 -31.70 -33.64
C HIS A 304 -41.85 -30.32 -33.09
N SER A 305 -40.88 -30.27 -32.16
CA SER A 305 -40.01 -29.10 -32.08
C SER A 305 -38.53 -29.49 -32.06
N ARG A 306 -37.79 -28.97 -33.04
CA ARG A 306 -36.33 -29.04 -33.11
C ARG A 306 -35.73 -28.08 -32.09
N MET A 307 -35.90 -28.35 -30.80
CA MET A 307 -35.06 -27.72 -29.79
C MET A 307 -33.74 -28.47 -29.74
N ARG A 308 -32.66 -27.69 -29.83
CA ARG A 308 -31.26 -28.10 -29.67
C ARG A 308 -31.14 -28.93 -28.39
N ASN A 309 -30.52 -30.12 -28.48
CA ASN A 309 -30.18 -30.90 -27.30
C ASN A 309 -29.53 -29.98 -26.25
N PRO A 310 -29.89 -30.07 -24.96
CA PRO A 310 -29.11 -29.39 -23.94
C PRO A 310 -27.65 -29.85 -24.11
N ASP A 311 -26.72 -28.90 -24.19
CA ASP A 311 -25.33 -29.12 -24.63
C ASP A 311 -24.56 -30.17 -23.75
N ASN A 312 -25.16 -30.63 -22.64
CA ASN A 312 -24.54 -31.48 -21.63
C ASN A 312 -25.07 -32.94 -21.52
N ILE A 313 -26.07 -33.39 -22.29
CA ILE A 313 -26.54 -34.81 -22.27
C ILE A 313 -26.65 -35.45 -23.64
N ARG A 314 -26.20 -36.71 -23.72
CA ARG A 314 -26.35 -37.58 -24.90
C ARG A 314 -27.46 -38.60 -24.67
N LEU A 315 -28.47 -38.57 -25.52
CA LEU A 315 -29.56 -39.55 -25.53
C LEU A 315 -29.25 -40.67 -26.52
N TYR A 316 -29.32 -41.91 -26.05
CA TYR A 316 -29.15 -43.11 -26.87
C TYR A 316 -30.50 -43.80 -27.04
N TYR A 317 -30.91 -44.03 -28.29
CA TYR A 317 -32.16 -44.69 -28.63
C TYR A 317 -31.91 -46.15 -29.05
N GLY A 318 -32.91 -47.02 -28.84
CA GLY A 318 -32.84 -48.43 -29.26
C GLY A 318 -31.77 -49.24 -28.50
N VAL A 319 -31.48 -48.86 -27.27
CA VAL A 319 -30.50 -49.54 -26.42
C VAL A 319 -31.13 -50.78 -25.78
N GLN A 320 -30.40 -51.89 -25.74
CA GLN A 320 -30.76 -53.10 -25.00
C GLN A 320 -29.79 -53.25 -23.82
N ILE A 321 -30.34 -53.45 -22.62
CA ILE A 321 -29.54 -53.77 -21.43
C ILE A 321 -29.24 -55.27 -21.51
N LEU A 322 -27.96 -55.62 -21.64
CA LEU A 322 -27.55 -57.01 -21.90
C LEU A 322 -27.54 -57.85 -20.61
N GLU A 323 -27.00 -57.31 -19.51
CA GLU A 323 -27.01 -57.92 -18.18
C GLU A 323 -27.07 -56.82 -17.11
N TYR A 324 -27.85 -57.03 -16.05
CA TYR A 324 -28.02 -56.11 -14.92
C TYR A 324 -27.68 -56.86 -13.63
N ASP A 325 -26.45 -56.70 -13.14
CA ASP A 325 -26.04 -57.24 -11.85
C ASP A 325 -25.98 -56.09 -10.83
N MET A 326 -26.87 -56.14 -9.83
CA MET A 326 -27.04 -55.10 -8.81
C MET A 326 -25.97 -55.13 -7.71
N HIS A 327 -25.09 -56.14 -7.69
CA HIS A 327 -24.18 -56.38 -6.57
C HIS A 327 -22.69 -56.44 -6.91
N GLY A 328 -22.29 -56.21 -8.17
CA GLY A 328 -20.88 -56.09 -8.55
C GLY A 328 -20.64 -54.76 -9.25
N ASP A 329 -19.59 -54.02 -8.87
CA ASP A 329 -19.17 -52.74 -9.46
C ASP A 329 -19.42 -52.69 -10.98
N CYS A 330 -20.52 -52.06 -11.40
CA CYS A 330 -21.07 -52.27 -12.73
C CYS A 330 -20.40 -51.34 -13.77
N TYR A 331 -19.75 -51.92 -14.77
CA TYR A 331 -19.68 -51.33 -16.10
C TYR A 331 -20.83 -51.91 -16.92
N THR A 332 -21.94 -51.17 -17.05
CA THR A 332 -23.02 -51.57 -17.97
C THR A 332 -22.55 -51.41 -19.41
N SER A 333 -22.28 -52.52 -20.10
CA SER A 333 -21.91 -52.50 -21.52
C SER A 333 -23.13 -52.25 -22.41
N PHE A 334 -23.10 -51.20 -23.22
CA PHE A 334 -24.17 -50.86 -24.17
C PHE A 334 -23.81 -51.29 -25.59
N SER A 335 -24.72 -51.98 -26.28
CA SER A 335 -24.61 -52.31 -27.71
C SER A 335 -25.64 -51.51 -28.52
N SER A 336 -25.18 -50.68 -29.45
CA SER A 336 -26.05 -50.01 -30.43
C SER A 336 -26.11 -50.82 -31.73
N ARG A 337 -27.28 -51.39 -32.05
CA ARG A 337 -27.54 -51.92 -33.40
C ARG A 337 -27.80 -50.76 -34.34
N ARG A 338 -26.88 -50.52 -35.29
CA ARG A 338 -27.19 -49.71 -36.48
C ARG A 338 -28.27 -50.44 -37.29
N MET A 339 -29.50 -49.92 -37.30
CA MET A 339 -30.50 -50.31 -38.28
C MET A 339 -30.03 -49.86 -39.67
N ARG A 340 -30.06 -50.81 -40.62
CA ARG A 340 -29.87 -50.57 -42.05
C ARG A 340 -31.14 -50.03 -42.68
#